data_AF-A0A4S8M091-F1
#
_entry.id   AF-A0A4S8M091-F1
#
_cell.length_a   1.000
_cell.length_b   1.000
_cell.length_c   1.000
_cell.angle_alpha   90.00
_cell.angle_beta   90.00
_cell.angle_gamma   90.00
#
_symmetry.space_group_name_H-M   'P 1'
#
loop_
_entity.id
_entity.type
_entity.pdbx_description
1 polymer ?
#
loop_
_entity_poly.entity_id
_entity_poly.type
_entity_poly.pdbx_seq_one_letter_code
_entity_poly.pdbx_strand_id
1 'polypeptide(L)'
;MRLLNTRTYRLESFYTDIPKYAILSHTWDKEEVTFQDIQNLWVAKRKGGWRKVRKACAHALKYDFEWIWIDSCCINKESSAELSEALNSMYQYYEDSEVCYAYLSDASSEEDPRGTEAAFKRCRWFKRGWTLQELLAPAYVVFFDRDWVEIGTRWSLRDVISAITSIPTRVFEDGDLERFSIAQRMSWAALRRTTRPEDRAYSLMGIFGVSMPPIYGEGGAKAFMRLQQEIIKISDDRSIFAWISPKDEQESRGLLARSPYEFRASGEVGISASNVIGSKSSYSFGNNGLRIHLPL
;
A
#
# COMPACT_ATOMS: atom_id res chain seq x y z
N MET A 1 -5.88 -10.50 -14.18
CA MET A 1 -5.98 -10.76 -12.72
C MET A 1 -6.50 -12.18 -12.46
N ARG A 2 -6.18 -12.80 -11.31
CA ARG A 2 -6.84 -14.04 -10.83
C ARG A 2 -7.69 -13.78 -9.61
N LEU A 3 -8.84 -14.44 -9.52
CA LEU A 3 -9.75 -14.38 -8.39
C LEU A 3 -10.02 -15.78 -7.85
N LEU A 4 -10.29 -15.86 -6.56
CA LEU A 4 -10.67 -17.09 -5.86
C LEU A 4 -12.20 -17.15 -5.75
N ASN A 5 -12.80 -18.23 -6.25
CA ASN A 5 -14.23 -18.46 -6.09
C ASN A 5 -14.56 -18.75 -4.62
N THR A 6 -15.49 -17.99 -4.04
CA THR A 6 -15.78 -18.03 -2.59
C THR A 6 -16.50 -19.31 -2.16
N ARG A 7 -17.13 -20.04 -3.08
CA ARG A 7 -17.83 -21.31 -2.81
C ARG A 7 -16.91 -22.51 -2.99
N THR A 8 -16.14 -22.53 -4.09
CA THR A 8 -15.36 -23.71 -4.51
C THR A 8 -13.89 -23.64 -4.17
N TYR A 9 -13.36 -22.46 -3.83
CA TYR A 9 -11.93 -22.18 -3.63
C TYR A 9 -11.07 -22.47 -4.86
N ARG A 10 -11.66 -22.48 -6.06
CA ARG A 10 -10.93 -22.58 -7.32
C ARG A 10 -10.50 -21.20 -7.77
N LEU A 11 -9.29 -21.12 -8.34
CA LEU A 11 -8.78 -19.90 -8.95
C LEU A 11 -9.21 -19.83 -10.41
N GLU A 12 -9.64 -18.66 -10.83
CA GLU A 12 -9.96 -18.36 -12.23
C GLU A 12 -9.26 -17.08 -12.69
N SER A 13 -8.84 -17.06 -13.95
CA SER A 13 -8.12 -15.96 -14.58
C SER A 13 -9.09 -15.10 -15.39
N PHE A 14 -9.08 -13.80 -15.12
CA PHE A 14 -9.87 -12.79 -15.81
C PHE A 14 -8.90 -11.80 -16.49
N TYR A 15 -8.99 -11.71 -17.82
CA TYR A 15 -8.17 -10.82 -18.65
C TYR A 15 -8.96 -9.59 -19.11
N THR A 16 -10.26 -9.77 -19.35
CA THR A 16 -11.26 -8.72 -19.60
C THR A 16 -12.47 -9.01 -18.71
N ASP A 17 -13.40 -8.05 -18.61
CA ASP A 17 -14.70 -8.24 -17.96
C ASP A 17 -14.58 -8.81 -16.54
N ILE A 18 -13.71 -8.19 -15.75
CA ILE A 18 -13.42 -8.60 -14.38
C ILE A 18 -14.73 -8.51 -13.57
N PRO A 19 -15.18 -9.61 -12.94
CA PRO A 19 -16.41 -9.59 -12.16
C PRO A 19 -16.20 -8.79 -10.88
N LYS A 20 -17.29 -8.31 -10.29
CA LYS A 20 -17.28 -7.72 -8.95
C LYS A 20 -16.65 -8.68 -7.94
N TYR A 21 -15.77 -8.15 -7.09
CA TYR A 21 -15.02 -8.95 -6.13
C TYR A 21 -14.75 -8.17 -4.83
N ALA A 22 -14.64 -8.92 -3.75
CA ALA A 22 -14.05 -8.43 -2.51
C ALA A 22 -12.53 -8.64 -2.53
N ILE A 23 -11.78 -7.90 -1.72
CA ILE A 23 -10.33 -8.07 -1.58
C ILE A 23 -9.94 -8.23 -0.11
N LEU A 24 -9.02 -9.15 0.19
CA LEU A 24 -8.51 -9.37 1.54
C LEU A 24 -7.17 -8.65 1.74
N SER A 25 -7.17 -7.65 2.61
CA SER A 25 -5.97 -7.03 3.16
C SER A 25 -5.60 -7.70 4.49
N HIS A 26 -4.34 -8.09 4.67
CA HIS A 26 -3.90 -8.71 5.92
C HIS A 26 -2.38 -8.67 6.10
N THR A 27 -1.94 -8.79 7.35
CA THR A 27 -0.52 -9.07 7.63
C THR A 27 -0.28 -10.57 7.58
N TRP A 28 0.68 -11.01 6.77
CA TRP A 28 1.03 -12.42 6.69
C TRP A 28 1.50 -12.96 8.04
N ASP A 29 0.99 -14.13 8.40
CA ASP A 29 1.42 -14.89 9.56
C ASP A 29 2.19 -16.16 9.13
N LYS A 30 2.53 -17.02 10.09
CA LYS A 30 3.13 -18.32 9.80
C LYS A 30 2.13 -19.18 9.01
N GLU A 31 2.64 -19.88 7.99
CA GLU A 31 1.89 -20.85 7.18
C GLU A 31 0.70 -20.28 6.38
N GLU A 32 0.91 -19.16 5.69
CA GLU A 32 -0.04 -18.67 4.69
C GLU A 32 -0.36 -19.73 3.63
N VAL A 33 -1.62 -19.74 3.17
CA VAL A 33 -2.02 -20.56 2.02
C VAL A 33 -1.54 -19.85 0.77
N THR A 34 -0.61 -20.47 0.06
CA THR A 34 -0.03 -19.94 -1.17
C THR A 34 -0.86 -20.27 -2.41
N PHE A 35 -0.51 -19.69 -3.55
CA PHE A 35 -1.03 -20.08 -4.86
C PHE A 35 -0.87 -21.59 -5.11
N GLN A 36 0.27 -22.18 -4.74
CA GLN A 36 0.56 -23.59 -4.93
C GLN A 36 -0.32 -24.46 -4.03
N ASP A 37 -0.50 -24.04 -2.78
CA ASP A 37 -1.31 -24.79 -1.81
C ASP A 37 -2.78 -24.80 -2.21
N ILE A 38 -3.33 -23.66 -2.65
CA ILE A 38 -4.78 -23.53 -2.93
C ILE A 38 -5.22 -24.36 -4.15
N GLN A 39 -4.30 -24.70 -5.07
CA GLN A 39 -4.58 -25.65 -6.17
C GLN A 39 -4.97 -27.05 -5.66
N ASN A 40 -4.53 -27.43 -4.45
CA ASN A 40 -4.89 -28.69 -3.81
C ASN A 40 -5.53 -28.43 -2.44
N LEU A 41 -6.86 -28.47 -2.39
CA LEU A 41 -7.60 -28.21 -1.15
C LEU A 41 -7.25 -29.14 0.01
N TRP A 42 -6.75 -30.35 -0.26
CA TRP A 42 -6.28 -31.24 0.81
C TRP A 42 -5.01 -30.70 1.47
N VAL A 43 -4.10 -30.09 0.69
CA VAL A 43 -2.90 -29.41 1.21
C VAL A 43 -3.29 -28.09 1.87
N ALA A 44 -4.07 -27.25 1.19
CA ALA A 44 -4.50 -25.95 1.70
C ALA A 44 -5.17 -26.06 3.08
N LYS A 45 -6.10 -27.01 3.25
CA LYS A 45 -6.85 -27.22 4.50
C LYS A 45 -5.99 -27.55 5.72
N ARG A 46 -4.74 -27.99 5.53
CA ARG A 46 -3.82 -28.37 6.61
C ARG A 46 -2.90 -27.23 7.03
N LYS A 47 -2.87 -26.11 6.29
CA LYS A 47 -2.08 -24.92 6.62
C LYS A 47 -2.75 -24.11 7.73
N GLY A 48 -1.98 -23.52 8.64
CA GLY A 48 -2.50 -22.59 9.65
C GLY A 48 -3.31 -21.43 9.06
N GLY A 49 -2.91 -20.91 7.89
CA GLY A 49 -3.60 -19.83 7.19
C GLY A 49 -4.98 -20.20 6.60
N TRP A 50 -5.34 -21.50 6.54
CA TRP A 50 -6.60 -21.93 5.92
C TRP A 50 -7.83 -21.33 6.56
N ARG A 51 -7.82 -21.21 7.89
CA ARG A 51 -8.96 -20.65 8.63
C ARG A 51 -9.30 -19.23 8.17
N LYS A 52 -8.26 -18.44 7.87
CA LYS A 52 -8.41 -17.06 7.39
C LYS A 52 -8.99 -17.03 5.98
N VAL A 53 -8.45 -17.83 5.05
CA VAL A 53 -9.01 -17.95 3.68
C VAL A 53 -10.47 -18.40 3.71
N ARG A 54 -10.77 -19.45 4.49
CA ARG A 54 -12.14 -19.97 4.63
C ARG A 54 -13.10 -18.93 5.19
N LYS A 55 -12.72 -18.20 6.25
CA LYS A 55 -13.57 -17.16 6.83
C LYS A 55 -13.72 -15.95 5.89
N ALA A 56 -12.67 -15.57 5.16
CA ALA A 56 -12.72 -14.52 4.15
C ALA A 56 -13.71 -14.85 3.02
N CYS A 57 -13.61 -16.05 2.45
CA CYS A 57 -14.56 -16.52 1.44
C CYS A 57 -15.99 -16.58 1.99
N ALA A 58 -16.19 -17.11 3.20
CA ALA A 58 -17.51 -17.18 3.82
C ALA A 58 -18.12 -15.79 4.07
N HIS A 59 -17.29 -14.82 4.47
CA HIS A 59 -17.73 -13.44 4.69
C HIS A 59 -18.06 -12.73 3.37
N ALA A 60 -17.21 -12.88 2.35
CA ALA A 60 -17.48 -12.37 1.00
C ALA A 60 -18.80 -12.96 0.45
N LEU A 61 -18.99 -14.27 0.59
CA LEU A 61 -20.21 -14.96 0.15
C LEU A 61 -21.47 -14.49 0.88
N LYS A 62 -21.37 -14.13 2.17
CA LYS A 62 -22.48 -13.58 2.95
C LYS A 62 -23.04 -12.29 2.35
N TYR A 63 -22.19 -11.51 1.68
CA TYR A 63 -22.55 -10.25 1.01
C TYR A 63 -22.55 -10.40 -0.52
N ASP A 64 -22.87 -11.59 -1.01
CA ASP A 64 -23.06 -11.90 -2.43
C ASP A 64 -21.85 -11.69 -3.36
N PHE A 65 -20.64 -11.68 -2.78
CA PHE A 65 -19.40 -11.73 -3.58
C PHE A 65 -19.06 -13.19 -3.92
N GLU A 66 -19.22 -13.54 -5.19
CA GLU A 66 -18.76 -14.83 -5.73
C GLU A 66 -17.23 -14.92 -5.79
N TRP A 67 -16.56 -13.77 -5.92
CA TRP A 67 -15.13 -13.67 -6.12
C TRP A 67 -14.45 -12.90 -4.99
N ILE A 68 -13.29 -13.40 -4.56
CA ILE A 68 -12.41 -12.70 -3.64
C ILE A 68 -10.96 -12.73 -4.15
N TRP A 69 -10.25 -11.62 -4.01
CA TRP A 69 -8.82 -11.56 -4.26
C TRP A 69 -8.04 -11.67 -2.94
N ILE A 70 -7.05 -12.55 -2.90
CA ILE A 70 -6.16 -12.75 -1.75
C ILE A 70 -4.72 -12.86 -2.29
N ASP A 71 -3.85 -11.92 -1.96
CA ASP A 71 -2.48 -11.83 -2.49
C ASP A 71 -1.65 -13.12 -2.30
N SER A 72 -1.87 -13.86 -1.20
CA SER A 72 -1.21 -15.12 -0.91
C SER A 72 -1.62 -16.22 -1.89
N CYS A 73 -2.89 -16.25 -2.29
CA CYS A 73 -3.49 -17.29 -3.14
C CYS A 73 -3.55 -16.92 -4.63
N CYS A 74 -3.81 -15.66 -4.97
CA CYS A 74 -4.10 -15.23 -6.34
C CYS A 74 -2.83 -14.93 -7.16
N ILE A 75 -1.70 -14.68 -6.49
CA ILE A 75 -0.41 -14.38 -7.12
C ILE A 75 0.51 -15.60 -7.03
N ASN A 76 0.97 -16.09 -8.19
CA ASN A 76 2.02 -17.09 -8.26
C ASN A 76 3.38 -16.40 -8.09
N LYS A 77 3.89 -16.43 -6.87
CA LYS A 77 5.16 -15.78 -6.52
C LYS A 77 6.41 -16.50 -7.04
N GLU A 78 6.26 -17.71 -7.59
CA GLU A 78 7.34 -18.44 -8.26
C GLU A 78 7.53 -17.99 -9.72
N SER A 79 6.54 -17.32 -10.31
CA SER A 79 6.66 -16.70 -11.63
C SER A 79 7.10 -15.25 -11.47
N SER A 80 8.34 -14.94 -11.84
CA SER A 80 8.87 -13.57 -11.76
C SER A 80 8.08 -12.58 -12.63
N ALA A 81 7.64 -13.02 -13.81
CA ALA A 81 6.81 -12.22 -14.71
C ALA A 81 5.46 -11.89 -14.06
N GLU A 82 4.80 -12.89 -13.48
CA GLU A 82 3.49 -12.68 -12.85
C GLU A 82 3.60 -11.85 -11.56
N LEU A 83 4.64 -12.09 -10.76
CA LEU A 83 4.92 -11.27 -9.59
C LEU A 83 5.15 -9.81 -10.00
N SER A 84 5.91 -9.56 -11.06
CA SER A 84 6.14 -8.21 -11.57
C SER A 84 4.84 -7.53 -12.02
N GLU A 85 4.00 -8.23 -12.78
CA GLU A 85 2.69 -7.72 -13.21
C GLU A 85 1.80 -7.41 -12.00
N ALA A 86 1.72 -8.33 -11.03
CA ALA A 86 0.90 -8.16 -9.84
C ALA A 86 1.37 -6.99 -8.97
N LEU A 87 2.68 -6.78 -8.80
CA LEU A 87 3.21 -5.67 -8.01
C LEU A 87 2.91 -4.31 -8.66
N ASN A 88 2.98 -4.20 -9.99
CA ASN A 88 2.63 -2.97 -10.70
C ASN A 88 1.11 -2.72 -10.74
N SER A 89 0.30 -3.77 -10.66
CA SER A 89 -1.18 -3.66 -10.74
C SER A 89 -1.86 -3.67 -9.37
N MET A 90 -1.12 -3.86 -8.27
CA MET A 90 -1.71 -4.14 -6.97
C MET A 90 -2.61 -2.99 -6.49
N TYR A 91 -2.21 -1.74 -6.69
CA TYR A 91 -3.03 -0.58 -6.34
C TYR A 91 -4.38 -0.61 -7.07
N GLN A 92 -4.38 -0.88 -8.38
CA GLN A 92 -5.60 -1.02 -9.18
C GLN A 92 -6.48 -2.17 -8.68
N TYR A 93 -5.90 -3.31 -8.28
CA TYR A 93 -6.67 -4.42 -7.70
C TYR A 93 -7.37 -4.06 -6.38
N TYR A 94 -6.82 -3.11 -5.62
CA TYR A 94 -7.48 -2.60 -4.42
C TYR A 94 -8.52 -1.52 -4.77
N GLU A 95 -8.20 -0.63 -5.72
CA GLU A 95 -9.10 0.43 -6.20
C GLU A 95 -10.37 -0.13 -6.86
N ASP A 96 -10.23 -1.13 -7.73
CA ASP A 96 -11.35 -1.75 -8.47
C ASP A 96 -12.17 -2.73 -7.62
N SER A 97 -11.73 -3.02 -6.39
CA SER A 97 -12.47 -3.91 -5.50
C SER A 97 -13.71 -3.19 -4.94
N GLU A 98 -14.81 -3.92 -4.77
CA GLU A 98 -16.04 -3.35 -4.22
C GLU A 98 -15.93 -3.13 -2.71
N VAL A 99 -15.10 -3.95 -2.04
CA VAL A 99 -14.80 -3.83 -0.62
C VAL A 99 -13.47 -4.48 -0.28
N CYS A 100 -12.69 -3.80 0.53
CA CYS A 100 -11.51 -4.34 1.18
C CYS A 100 -11.83 -4.80 2.61
N TYR A 101 -11.65 -6.09 2.87
CA TYR A 101 -11.69 -6.65 4.21
C TYR A 101 -10.28 -6.61 4.80
N ALA A 102 -10.05 -5.74 5.78
CA ALA A 102 -8.79 -5.64 6.51
C ALA A 102 -8.83 -6.55 7.75
N TYR A 103 -8.21 -7.73 7.65
CA TYR A 103 -8.15 -8.70 8.74
C TYR A 103 -6.96 -8.42 9.68
N LEU A 104 -7.27 -8.10 10.94
CA LEU A 104 -6.32 -7.69 11.97
C LEU A 104 -6.18 -8.79 13.04
N SER A 105 -5.13 -9.61 12.96
CA SER A 105 -4.96 -10.74 13.90
C SER A 105 -4.59 -10.31 15.33
N ASP A 106 -4.06 -9.10 15.49
CA ASP A 106 -3.58 -8.49 16.73
C ASP A 106 -4.40 -7.26 17.17
N ALA A 107 -5.65 -7.15 16.71
CA ALA A 107 -6.65 -6.22 17.23
C ALA A 107 -7.85 -6.99 17.83
N SER A 108 -8.69 -6.30 18.61
CA SER A 108 -9.91 -6.83 19.22
C SER A 108 -11.08 -5.89 18.93
N SER A 109 -12.25 -6.45 18.62
CA SER A 109 -13.52 -5.71 18.49
C SER A 109 -14.18 -5.40 19.85
N GLU A 110 -13.75 -6.04 20.93
CA GLU A 110 -14.27 -5.82 22.28
C GLU A 110 -13.74 -4.53 22.93
N GLU A 111 -12.67 -3.96 22.37
CA GLU A 111 -12.06 -2.71 22.82
C GLU A 111 -12.60 -1.54 21.99
N ASP A 112 -12.83 -0.39 22.63
CA ASP A 112 -13.09 0.85 21.87
C ASP A 112 -11.83 1.25 21.08
N PRO A 113 -11.88 1.30 19.72
CA PRO A 113 -10.75 1.71 18.90
C PRO A 113 -10.25 3.13 19.20
N ARG A 114 -11.08 3.98 19.83
CA ARG A 114 -10.71 5.34 20.28
C ARG A 114 -9.99 5.36 21.61
N GLY A 115 -10.03 4.28 22.39
CA GLY A 115 -9.31 4.11 23.64
C GLY A 115 -7.80 4.37 23.49
N THR A 116 -7.16 4.95 24.52
CA THR A 116 -5.74 5.31 24.48
C THR A 116 -4.81 4.12 24.24
N GLU A 117 -5.15 2.97 24.83
CA GLU A 117 -4.37 1.74 24.74
C GLU A 117 -4.97 0.67 23.81
N ALA A 118 -5.91 1.05 22.95
CA ALA A 118 -6.60 0.11 22.07
C ALA A 118 -5.61 -0.68 21.19
N ALA A 119 -5.76 -2.01 21.14
CA ALA A 119 -4.98 -2.91 20.31
C ALA A 119 -5.02 -2.51 18.83
N PHE A 120 -6.16 -1.98 18.37
CA PHE A 120 -6.32 -1.41 17.03
C PHE A 120 -5.21 -0.40 16.69
N LYS A 121 -4.90 0.54 17.60
CA LYS A 121 -3.87 1.58 17.38
C LYS A 121 -2.45 1.02 17.28
N ARG A 122 -2.19 -0.14 17.90
CA ARG A 122 -0.87 -0.78 17.96
C ARG A 122 -0.69 -1.89 16.93
N CYS A 123 -1.76 -2.24 16.23
CA CYS A 123 -1.84 -3.30 15.24
C CYS A 123 -0.70 -3.22 14.21
N ARG A 124 -0.10 -4.37 13.90
CA ARG A 124 0.99 -4.47 12.92
C ARG A 124 0.56 -4.03 11.52
N TRP A 125 -0.73 -4.10 11.22
CA TRP A 125 -1.28 -3.70 9.92
C TRP A 125 -0.93 -2.25 9.57
N PHE A 126 -1.03 -1.30 10.51
CA PHE A 126 -0.66 0.10 10.27
C PHE A 126 0.85 0.32 10.08
N LYS A 127 1.68 -0.66 10.41
CA LYS A 127 3.14 -0.60 10.32
C LYS A 127 3.70 -1.34 9.10
N ARG A 128 2.88 -2.03 8.32
CA ARG A 128 3.33 -2.75 7.11
C ARG A 128 3.35 -1.80 5.91
N GLY A 129 4.33 -1.95 5.03
CA GLY A 129 4.49 -1.07 3.85
C GLY A 129 3.30 -1.17 2.89
N TRP A 130 3.02 -2.38 2.41
CA TRP A 130 1.96 -2.67 1.45
C TRP A 130 0.57 -2.22 1.90
N THR A 131 0.25 -2.31 3.20
CA THR A 131 -1.07 -1.92 3.71
C THR A 131 -1.38 -0.42 3.60
N LEU A 132 -0.41 0.41 3.17
CA LEU A 132 -0.69 1.82 2.88
C LEU A 132 -1.58 1.97 1.64
N GLN A 133 -1.23 1.32 0.54
CA GLN A 133 -2.10 1.33 -0.65
C GLN A 133 -3.40 0.56 -0.39
N GLU A 134 -3.38 -0.48 0.44
CA GLU A 134 -4.59 -1.25 0.82
C GLU A 134 -5.55 -0.40 1.68
N LEU A 135 -5.04 0.62 2.37
CA LEU A 135 -5.84 1.61 3.10
C LEU A 135 -6.42 2.69 2.19
N LEU A 136 -5.63 3.13 1.20
CA LEU A 136 -5.91 4.32 0.41
C LEU A 136 -6.70 4.03 -0.87
N ALA A 137 -6.37 2.96 -1.59
CA ALA A 137 -6.93 2.67 -2.90
C ALA A 137 -8.41 2.25 -2.87
N PRO A 138 -8.87 1.35 -1.97
CA PRO A 138 -10.26 0.90 -1.99
C PRO A 138 -11.24 2.01 -1.57
N ALA A 139 -12.36 2.10 -2.29
CA ALA A 139 -13.46 2.98 -1.94
C ALA A 139 -14.04 2.65 -0.55
N TYR A 140 -14.13 1.35 -0.20
CA TYR A 140 -14.67 0.88 1.07
C TYR A 140 -13.72 -0.10 1.76
N VAL A 141 -13.41 0.16 3.02
CA VAL A 141 -12.54 -0.68 3.86
C VAL A 141 -13.24 -0.99 5.18
N VAL A 142 -13.34 -2.27 5.52
CA VAL A 142 -13.91 -2.76 6.78
C VAL A 142 -12.84 -3.51 7.56
N PHE A 143 -12.66 -3.13 8.82
CA PHE A 143 -11.68 -3.75 9.72
C PHE A 143 -12.34 -4.86 10.53
N PHE A 144 -11.71 -6.03 10.53
CA PHE A 144 -12.13 -7.20 11.29
C PHE A 144 -11.04 -7.63 12.25
N ASP A 145 -11.44 -8.11 13.43
CA ASP A 145 -10.52 -8.76 14.35
C ASP A 145 -10.20 -10.21 13.94
N ARG A 146 -9.45 -10.92 14.79
CA ARG A 146 -9.07 -12.33 14.59
C ARG A 146 -10.25 -13.30 14.48
N ASP A 147 -11.39 -12.94 15.03
CA ASP A 147 -12.60 -13.76 15.06
C ASP A 147 -13.58 -13.42 13.93
N TRP A 148 -13.22 -12.44 13.09
CA TRP A 148 -14.04 -11.89 12.01
C TRP A 148 -15.26 -11.12 12.53
N VAL A 149 -15.11 -10.49 13.69
CA VAL A 149 -16.05 -9.50 14.21
C VAL A 149 -15.61 -8.12 13.71
N GLU A 150 -16.58 -7.34 13.24
CA GLU A 150 -16.34 -5.99 12.72
C GLU A 150 -15.88 -5.06 13.85
N ILE A 151 -14.76 -4.37 13.62
CA ILE A 151 -14.25 -3.31 14.49
C ILE A 151 -14.83 -1.95 14.04
N GLY A 152 -14.97 -1.77 12.73
CA GLY A 152 -15.54 -0.60 12.10
C GLY A 152 -15.02 -0.40 10.68
N THR A 153 -15.42 0.70 10.06
CA THR A 153 -15.03 1.07 8.69
C THR A 153 -13.97 2.17 8.68
N ARG A 154 -13.21 2.29 7.59
CA ARG A 154 -12.27 3.42 7.37
C ARG A 154 -12.96 4.77 7.53
N TRP A 155 -14.21 4.90 7.08
CA TRP A 155 -14.99 6.11 7.28
C TRP A 155 -15.31 6.38 8.76
N SER A 156 -15.84 5.37 9.46
CA SER A 156 -16.25 5.49 10.86
C SER A 156 -15.09 5.69 11.83
N LEU A 157 -13.87 5.28 11.45
CA LEU A 157 -12.65 5.35 12.25
C LEU A 157 -11.61 6.32 11.68
N ARG A 158 -12.00 7.21 10.75
CA ARG A 158 -11.05 8.10 10.04
C ARG A 158 -10.24 9.00 10.98
N ASP A 159 -10.85 9.44 12.08
CA ASP A 159 -10.19 10.21 13.15
C ASP A 159 -9.07 9.40 13.81
N VAL A 160 -9.37 8.15 14.17
CA VAL A 160 -8.41 7.22 14.79
C VAL A 160 -7.30 6.86 13.81
N ILE A 161 -7.65 6.53 12.57
CA ILE A 161 -6.69 6.17 11.51
C ILE A 161 -5.78 7.36 11.20
N SER A 162 -6.34 8.57 11.12
CA SER A 162 -5.56 9.80 10.93
C SER A 162 -4.54 10.00 12.05
N ALA A 163 -4.95 9.83 13.31
CA ALA A 163 -4.04 9.93 14.45
C ALA A 163 -2.91 8.88 14.43
N ILE A 164 -3.17 7.65 13.96
CA ILE A 164 -2.16 6.58 13.87
C ILE A 164 -1.18 6.84 12.71
N THR A 165 -1.70 7.26 11.56
CA THR A 165 -0.97 7.25 10.28
C THR A 165 -0.45 8.61 9.85
N SER A 166 -0.89 9.68 10.51
CA SER A 166 -0.69 11.08 10.08
C SER A 166 -1.28 11.39 8.70
N ILE A 167 -2.15 10.54 8.17
CA ILE A 167 -2.89 10.79 6.92
C ILE A 167 -4.08 11.70 7.25
N PRO A 168 -4.24 12.86 6.60
CA PRO A 168 -5.36 13.77 6.86
C PRO A 168 -6.71 13.09 6.63
N THR A 169 -7.71 13.35 7.47
CA THR A 169 -9.05 12.73 7.34
C THR A 169 -9.69 12.98 5.98
N ARG A 170 -9.40 14.13 5.35
CA ARG A 170 -9.89 14.49 4.02
C ARG A 170 -9.51 13.47 2.95
N VAL A 171 -8.34 12.83 3.04
CA VAL A 171 -7.94 11.74 2.13
C VAL A 171 -8.96 10.61 2.15
N PHE A 172 -9.53 10.35 3.33
CA PHE A 172 -10.56 9.32 3.48
C PHE A 172 -11.96 9.78 3.08
N GLU A 173 -12.14 11.07 2.84
CA GLU A 173 -13.42 11.70 2.52
C GLU A 173 -13.61 11.92 1.03
N ASP A 174 -12.62 12.46 0.33
CA ASP A 174 -12.67 12.72 -1.12
C ASP A 174 -11.82 11.76 -1.97
N GLY A 175 -10.88 11.04 -1.36
CA GLY A 175 -10.01 10.07 -2.05
C GLY A 175 -8.94 10.71 -2.96
N ASP A 176 -8.83 12.03 -2.98
CA ASP A 176 -7.97 12.75 -3.93
C ASP A 176 -6.54 12.88 -3.38
N LEU A 177 -5.68 11.93 -3.77
CA LEU A 177 -4.27 11.91 -3.38
C LEU A 177 -3.44 13.01 -4.05
N GLU A 178 -3.88 13.55 -5.19
CA GLU A 178 -3.11 14.54 -5.97
C GLU A 178 -3.08 15.92 -5.30
N ARG A 179 -4.02 16.19 -4.40
CA ARG A 179 -4.01 17.38 -3.53
C ARG A 179 -2.82 17.44 -2.58
N PHE A 180 -2.19 16.30 -2.33
CA PHE A 180 -1.10 16.17 -1.39
C PHE A 180 0.22 16.08 -2.13
N SER A 181 1.19 16.85 -1.64
CA SER A 181 2.51 16.87 -2.25
C SER A 181 3.19 15.49 -2.17
N ILE A 182 4.22 15.29 -2.99
CA ILE A 182 5.06 14.10 -2.93
C ILE A 182 5.63 13.91 -1.53
N ALA A 183 6.12 14.98 -0.90
CA ALA A 183 6.64 14.91 0.47
C ALA A 183 5.59 14.41 1.47
N GLN A 184 4.35 14.91 1.38
CA GLN A 184 3.27 14.49 2.26
C GLN A 184 2.96 13.01 2.06
N ARG A 185 2.78 12.58 0.80
CA ARG A 185 2.52 11.17 0.48
C ARG A 185 3.66 10.24 0.90
N MET A 186 4.92 10.67 0.73
CA MET A 186 6.10 9.94 1.22
C MET A 186 6.10 9.83 2.75
N SER A 187 5.68 10.88 3.46
CA SER A 187 5.65 10.89 4.93
C SER A 187 4.71 9.83 5.51
N TRP A 188 3.60 9.52 4.81
CA TRP A 188 2.64 8.47 5.23
C TRP A 188 3.26 7.05 5.22
N ALA A 189 4.33 6.87 4.46
CA ALA A 189 5.10 5.63 4.38
C ALA A 189 6.29 5.59 5.35
N ALA A 190 6.66 6.71 5.95
CA ALA A 190 7.94 6.89 6.64
C ALA A 190 8.17 5.92 7.80
N LEU A 191 7.11 5.58 8.55
CA LEU A 191 7.19 4.70 9.72
C LEU A 191 6.77 3.25 9.42
N ARG A 192 6.48 2.94 8.15
CA ARG A 192 6.10 1.61 7.71
C ARG A 192 7.33 0.75 7.39
N ARG A 193 7.19 -0.56 7.56
CA ARG A 193 8.24 -1.57 7.41
C ARG A 193 7.84 -2.62 6.40
N THR A 194 8.83 -3.13 5.68
CA THR A 194 8.69 -4.20 4.70
C THR A 194 9.66 -5.32 5.03
N THR A 195 9.31 -6.56 4.62
CA THR A 195 10.18 -7.72 4.80
C THR A 195 11.36 -7.67 3.83
N ARG A 196 11.09 -7.42 2.54
CA ARG A 196 12.13 -7.15 1.56
C ARG A 196 12.45 -5.65 1.53
N PRO A 197 13.72 -5.25 1.52
CA PRO A 197 14.07 -3.83 1.56
C PRO A 197 13.60 -3.06 0.32
N GLU A 198 13.51 -3.70 -0.85
CA GLU A 198 13.05 -3.09 -2.10
C GLU A 198 11.54 -2.80 -2.10
N ASP A 199 10.75 -3.57 -1.36
CA ASP A 199 9.30 -3.34 -1.24
C ASP A 199 8.97 -1.98 -0.62
N ARG A 200 9.93 -1.31 0.06
CA ARG A 200 9.77 0.09 0.51
C ARG A 200 9.50 1.05 -0.64
N ALA A 201 10.02 0.72 -1.83
CA ALA A 201 9.77 1.45 -3.06
C ALA A 201 8.55 0.90 -3.79
N TYR A 202 8.49 -0.43 -3.96
CA TYR A 202 7.45 -1.05 -4.79
C TYR A 202 6.04 -0.87 -4.22
N SER A 203 5.89 -0.85 -2.89
CA SER A 203 4.59 -0.58 -2.23
C SER A 203 4.05 0.84 -2.39
N LEU A 204 4.83 1.75 -2.98
CA LEU A 204 4.45 3.14 -3.21
C LEU A 204 4.15 3.45 -4.68
N MET A 205 4.41 2.52 -5.60
CA MET A 205 4.25 2.77 -7.04
C MET A 205 2.85 3.27 -7.40
N GLY A 206 1.81 2.60 -6.91
CA GLY A 206 0.42 3.00 -7.18
C GLY A 206 0.01 4.33 -6.54
N ILE A 207 0.52 4.64 -5.33
CA ILE A 207 0.25 5.93 -4.64
C ILE A 207 0.77 7.13 -5.46
N PHE A 208 1.81 6.90 -6.26
CA PHE A 208 2.41 7.91 -7.12
C PHE A 208 2.07 7.74 -8.61
N GLY A 209 1.23 6.77 -8.98
CA GLY A 209 0.86 6.54 -10.38
C GLY A 209 2.05 6.20 -11.29
N VAL A 210 3.08 5.54 -10.76
CA VAL A 210 4.26 5.11 -11.53
C VAL A 210 4.32 3.60 -11.64
N SER A 211 5.08 3.11 -12.62
CA SER A 211 5.38 1.69 -12.76
C SER A 211 6.86 1.52 -13.04
N MET A 212 7.48 0.50 -12.43
CA MET A 212 8.85 0.13 -12.74
C MET A 212 9.10 -1.36 -12.52
N PRO A 213 10.06 -1.96 -13.25
CA PRO A 213 10.43 -3.36 -13.06
C PRO A 213 10.96 -3.63 -11.65
N PRO A 214 10.38 -4.57 -10.89
CA PRO A 214 10.92 -5.02 -9.61
C PRO A 214 12.23 -5.78 -9.81
N ILE A 215 13.29 -5.40 -9.09
CA ILE A 215 14.61 -6.03 -9.09
C ILE A 215 14.99 -6.38 -7.66
N TYR A 216 14.56 -7.55 -7.19
CA TYR A 216 14.96 -8.03 -5.87
C TYR A 216 16.46 -8.35 -5.80
N GLY A 217 17.13 -7.84 -4.78
CA GLY A 217 18.58 -7.91 -4.62
C GLY A 217 19.31 -6.61 -5.02
N GLU A 218 18.62 -5.62 -5.58
CA GLU A 218 19.22 -4.32 -5.88
C GLU A 218 19.47 -3.45 -4.63
N GLY A 219 18.84 -3.81 -3.51
CA GLY A 219 18.90 -3.07 -2.25
C GLY A 219 17.86 -1.96 -2.16
N GLY A 220 17.31 -1.79 -0.95
CA GLY A 220 16.17 -0.88 -0.73
C GLY A 220 16.42 0.58 -1.09
N ALA A 221 17.64 1.08 -0.83
CA ALA A 221 18.00 2.46 -1.17
C ALA A 221 18.00 2.69 -2.69
N LYS A 222 18.55 1.75 -3.46
CA LYS A 222 18.60 1.83 -4.92
C LYS A 222 17.19 1.72 -5.53
N ALA A 223 16.38 0.79 -5.04
CA ALA A 223 14.98 0.68 -5.43
C ALA A 223 14.20 1.99 -5.15
N PHE A 224 14.41 2.61 -3.99
CA PHE A 224 13.72 3.86 -3.63
C PHE A 224 14.22 5.08 -4.42
N MET A 225 15.49 5.11 -4.81
CA MET A 225 16.01 6.13 -5.74
C MET A 225 15.38 5.98 -7.13
N ARG A 226 15.21 4.75 -7.63
CA ARG A 226 14.51 4.48 -8.90
C ARG A 226 13.06 4.93 -8.85
N LEU A 227 12.36 4.67 -7.75
CA LEU A 227 11.00 5.18 -7.55
C LEU A 227 10.95 6.71 -7.70
N GLN A 228 11.83 7.44 -7.00
CA GLN A 228 11.88 8.90 -7.11
C GLN A 228 12.20 9.37 -8.54
N GLN A 229 13.06 8.65 -9.27
CA GLN A 229 13.34 8.95 -10.67
C GLN A 229 12.10 8.77 -11.56
N GLU A 230 11.29 7.74 -11.36
CA GLU A 230 10.04 7.58 -12.10
C GLU A 230 9.03 8.69 -11.76
N ILE A 231 8.92 9.08 -10.49
CA ILE A 231 8.04 10.18 -10.05
C ILE A 231 8.46 11.50 -10.71
N ILE A 232 9.76 11.78 -10.74
CA ILE A 232 10.33 12.99 -11.36
C ILE A 232 10.01 13.09 -12.86
N LYS A 233 9.84 11.97 -13.57
CA LYS A 233 9.50 11.99 -15.00
C LYS A 233 8.09 12.50 -15.27
N ILE A 234 7.18 12.36 -14.30
CA ILE A 234 5.75 12.65 -14.48
C ILE A 234 5.23 13.80 -13.61
N SER A 235 6.06 14.36 -12.71
CA SER A 235 5.65 15.41 -11.78
C SER A 235 6.70 16.51 -11.66
N ASP A 236 6.23 17.76 -11.56
CA ASP A 236 7.02 18.97 -11.26
C ASP A 236 6.94 19.42 -9.79
N ASP A 237 6.37 18.58 -8.92
CA ASP A 237 6.29 18.84 -7.48
C ASP A 237 7.67 18.71 -6.79
N ARG A 238 8.24 19.88 -6.49
CA ARG A 238 9.55 20.05 -5.85
C ARG A 238 9.65 19.49 -4.44
N SER A 239 8.53 19.17 -3.80
CA SER A 239 8.52 18.56 -2.47
C SER A 239 9.22 17.18 -2.46
N ILE A 240 9.46 16.56 -3.63
CA ILE A 240 10.32 15.36 -3.72
C ILE A 240 11.73 15.57 -3.16
N PHE A 241 12.22 16.81 -3.09
CA PHE A 241 13.52 17.15 -2.49
C PHE A 241 13.43 17.60 -1.03
N ALA A 242 12.23 17.65 -0.43
CA ALA A 242 12.00 18.12 0.93
C ALA A 242 12.19 16.99 1.97
N TRP A 243 13.31 16.27 1.90
CA TRP A 243 13.68 15.21 2.85
C TRP A 243 14.84 15.64 3.75
N ILE A 244 15.00 14.96 4.89
CA ILE A 244 16.04 15.26 5.88
C ILE A 244 16.84 13.99 6.19
N SER A 245 18.16 14.07 5.99
CA SER A 245 19.10 13.01 6.39
C SER A 245 19.04 12.76 7.89
N PRO A 246 19.18 11.51 8.37
CA PRO A 246 19.50 11.22 9.76
C PRO A 246 20.77 11.96 10.20
N LYS A 247 20.81 12.43 11.46
CA LYS A 247 21.90 13.27 11.99
C LYS A 247 23.25 12.54 12.10
N ASP A 248 23.22 11.21 12.21
CA ASP A 248 24.39 10.40 12.53
C ASP A 248 25.12 9.86 11.28
N GLU A 249 24.74 10.34 10.10
CA GLU A 249 25.25 9.80 8.83
C GLU A 249 26.31 10.72 8.22
N GLN A 250 27.55 10.23 8.18
CA GLN A 250 28.72 10.95 7.67
C GLN A 250 29.03 10.65 6.19
N GLU A 251 28.25 9.78 5.55
CA GLU A 251 28.47 9.40 4.15
C GLU A 251 28.10 10.55 3.19
N SER A 252 28.90 10.68 2.12
CA SER A 252 28.54 11.51 0.98
C SER A 252 27.19 11.04 0.41
N ARG A 253 26.26 11.99 0.23
CA ARG A 253 24.89 11.73 -0.21
C ARG A 253 24.59 12.40 -1.53
N GLY A 254 23.79 11.71 -2.34
CA GLY A 254 23.22 12.27 -3.55
C GLY A 254 22.00 13.15 -3.26
N LEU A 255 21.37 13.60 -4.33
CA LEU A 255 20.19 14.46 -4.32
C LEU A 255 18.90 13.76 -3.84
N LEU A 256 18.80 12.44 -4.01
CA LEU A 256 17.59 11.67 -3.75
C LEU A 256 17.68 10.97 -2.39
N ALA A 257 16.54 10.86 -1.71
CA ALA A 257 16.42 10.17 -0.45
C ALA A 257 16.71 8.67 -0.59
N ARG A 258 17.15 8.02 0.50
CA ARG A 258 17.44 6.57 0.52
C ARG A 258 16.24 5.74 1.02
N SER A 259 15.25 6.36 1.65
CA SER A 259 14.03 5.69 2.13
C SER A 259 12.91 6.69 2.45
N PRO A 260 11.64 6.26 2.53
CA PRO A 260 10.55 7.14 2.94
C PRO A 260 10.72 7.71 4.36
N TYR A 261 11.53 7.06 5.22
CA TYR A 261 11.82 7.55 6.58
C TYR A 261 12.46 8.95 6.61
N GLU A 262 13.15 9.34 5.53
CA GLU A 262 13.76 10.66 5.40
C GLU A 262 12.73 11.77 5.15
N PHE A 263 11.49 11.41 4.80
CA PHE A 263 10.34 12.32 4.68
C PHE A 263 9.47 12.38 5.94
N ARG A 264 9.88 11.75 7.06
CA ARG A 264 9.05 11.69 8.30
C ARG A 264 8.67 13.05 8.89
N ALA A 265 9.45 14.09 8.59
CA ALA A 265 9.22 15.45 9.07
C ALA A 265 8.57 16.34 8.00
N SER A 266 8.16 15.77 6.87
CA SER A 266 7.73 16.50 5.68
C SER A 266 6.21 16.46 5.46
N GLY A 267 5.45 15.98 6.44
CA GLY A 267 3.98 15.85 6.38
C GLY A 267 3.21 17.17 6.23
N GLU A 268 3.86 18.30 6.57
CA GLU A 268 3.29 19.65 6.45
C GLU A 268 3.79 20.40 5.19
N VAL A 269 4.63 19.76 4.35
CA VAL A 269 5.16 20.38 3.12
C VAL A 269 4.09 20.31 2.04
N GLY A 270 3.17 21.29 1.99
CA GLY A 270 2.11 21.36 1.00
C GLY A 270 2.60 21.71 -0.41
N ILE A 271 1.71 21.57 -1.40
CA ILE A 271 1.93 22.05 -2.77
C ILE A 271 1.98 23.58 -2.76
N SER A 272 2.97 24.18 -3.41
CA SER A 272 3.03 25.64 -3.53
C SER A 272 1.92 26.14 -4.46
N ALA A 273 0.99 26.92 -3.93
CA ALA A 273 -0.07 27.59 -4.70
C ALA A 273 0.43 28.86 -5.42
N SER A 274 1.72 29.21 -5.33
CA SER A 274 2.22 30.49 -5.82
C SER A 274 2.34 30.50 -7.35
N ASN A 275 1.37 31.13 -8.02
CA ASN A 275 1.51 31.59 -9.41
C ASN A 275 2.54 32.74 -9.55
N VAL A 276 3.04 33.27 -8.42
CA VAL A 276 3.96 34.42 -8.32
C VAL A 276 5.39 34.06 -8.72
N ILE A 277 5.77 32.79 -8.57
CA ILE A 277 7.06 32.24 -9.00
C ILE A 277 6.88 31.86 -10.47
N GLY A 278 7.05 32.85 -11.35
CA GLY A 278 6.61 32.85 -12.75
C GLY A 278 6.92 31.58 -13.52
N SER A 279 5.97 31.18 -14.38
CA SER A 279 6.06 30.08 -15.36
C SER A 279 6.62 28.77 -14.79
N LYS A 280 5.74 27.79 -14.54
CA LYS A 280 6.04 26.35 -14.32
C LYS A 280 7.52 26.03 -14.49
N SER A 281 8.23 26.24 -13.39
CA SER A 281 9.65 26.04 -13.31
C SER A 281 9.92 24.54 -13.39
N SER A 282 10.04 24.04 -14.62
CA SER A 282 10.27 22.63 -14.87
C SER A 282 11.64 22.24 -14.30
N TYR A 283 11.71 21.02 -13.78
CA TYR A 283 12.98 20.34 -13.58
C TYR A 283 13.04 19.11 -14.48
N SER A 284 14.23 18.81 -14.97
CA SER A 284 14.47 17.62 -15.78
C SER A 284 15.75 16.92 -15.34
N PHE A 285 15.72 15.59 -15.39
CA PHE A 285 16.89 14.75 -15.17
C PHE A 285 17.49 14.42 -16.54
N GLY A 286 18.74 14.83 -16.75
CA GLY A 286 19.54 14.42 -17.91
C GLY A 286 20.77 13.64 -17.48
N ASN A 287 21.59 13.23 -18.45
CA ASN A 287 22.87 12.56 -18.19
C ASN A 287 23.82 13.40 -17.32
N ASN A 288 23.62 14.73 -17.30
CA ASN A 288 24.43 15.69 -16.54
C ASN A 288 23.82 16.05 -15.17
N GLY A 289 22.81 15.30 -14.70
CA GLY A 289 22.15 15.51 -13.41
C GLY A 289 20.81 16.27 -13.50
N LEU A 290 20.38 16.81 -12.37
CA LEU A 290 19.12 17.56 -12.25
C LEU A 290 19.33 19.01 -12.69
N ARG A 291 18.50 19.48 -13.62
CA ARG A 291 18.36 20.89 -13.94
C ARG A 291 17.07 21.41 -13.33
N ILE A 292 17.14 22.39 -12.43
CA ILE A 292 15.97 23.10 -11.89
C ILE A 292 16.04 24.55 -12.36
N HIS A 293 14.97 25.08 -12.94
CA HIS A 293 14.83 26.52 -13.10
C HIS A 293 14.21 27.10 -11.84
N LEU A 294 14.85 28.08 -11.18
CA LEU A 294 14.28 28.78 -10.04
C LEU A 294 14.00 30.22 -10.47
N PRO A 295 12.77 30.73 -10.29
CA PRO A 295 12.53 32.17 -10.43
C PRO A 295 13.25 32.87 -9.28
N LEU A 296 14.30 33.60 -9.65
CA LEU A 296 15.03 34.49 -8.77
C LEU A 296 14.36 35.86 -8.75
#